data_AF-A0A5M8FQ20-F1
#
_entry.id   AF-A0A5M8FQ20-F1
#
_cell.length_a   1.000
_cell.length_b   1.000
_cell.length_c   1.000
_cell.angle_alpha   90.00
_cell.angle_beta   90.00
_cell.angle_gamma   90.00
#
_symmetry.space_group_name_H-M   'P 1'
#
loop_
_entity.id
_entity.type
_entity.pdbx_description
1 polymer ?
#
loop_
_entity_poly.entity_id
_entity_poly.type
_entity_poly.pdbx_seq_one_letter_code
_entity_poly.pdbx_strand_id
1 'polypeptide(L)'
;MIRPVGSDELKPLFVYDSEQHHALMREAEGLPSVVVSSQAAGNAVMMGGGYFTPLTGFMRVADAISVAEDMRTTDGLFFPVPILCLIPDAAAIGDARRVALRDPNMEGNPVLAILDVEAVEQVSDAQMALMTERVYGTQDPEHPGVAAFNAQGRTALAGPIQVLHFSYFQDDFPDTFRTAVEIRNEIVERGWKRVVAFQTRNPMHLAHEELCHMAMERLDCDGLVIHMLLGKLKPGDIPAPVRDAAIRKMVELYFPPNSAMVTGYGFDMLYAGPREAVLHAYFRQNMGASHFIIGRDHAGVGDYYGAFDAQTIFDTEVPEGALDIEIFKADHTAYSRKLNKVVMMCEAPDHTKEDFVLLSGTRVREMLSQGIAPPPEFSRPEVAQILMDYYQTQTQTQTQTRG
;
A
#
# COMPACT_ATOMS: atom_id res chain seq x y z
N MET A 1 0.54 -13.79 18.18
CA MET A 1 0.66 -13.07 16.90
C MET A 1 -0.04 -13.89 15.83
N ILE A 2 -0.79 -13.25 14.93
CA ILE A 2 -1.49 -13.92 13.82
C ILE A 2 -0.51 -14.65 12.89
N ARG A 3 -0.91 -15.77 12.30
CA ARG A 3 -0.05 -16.52 11.36
C ARG A 3 0.07 -15.79 10.01
N PRO A 4 1.22 -15.88 9.32
CA PRO A 4 1.32 -15.48 7.92
C PRO A 4 0.32 -16.23 7.05
N VAL A 5 -0.06 -15.65 5.91
CA VAL A 5 -0.94 -16.32 4.95
C VAL A 5 -0.16 -17.47 4.30
N GLY A 6 -0.77 -18.66 4.25
CA GLY A 6 -0.23 -19.82 3.52
C GLY A 6 1.08 -20.43 4.08
N SER A 7 1.53 -20.04 5.28
CA SER A 7 2.76 -20.56 5.90
C SER A 7 2.81 -20.31 7.42
N ASP A 8 3.65 -21.05 8.14
CA ASP A 8 3.84 -20.86 9.59
C ASP A 8 4.74 -19.66 9.93
N GLU A 9 5.66 -19.31 9.03
CA GLU A 9 6.64 -18.22 9.19
C GLU A 9 6.72 -17.38 7.91
N LEU A 10 7.13 -16.11 8.05
CA LEU A 10 7.36 -15.25 6.88
C LEU A 10 8.49 -15.81 6.02
N LYS A 11 8.34 -15.68 4.69
CA LYS A 11 9.34 -16.09 3.70
C LYS A 11 9.78 -14.88 2.86
N PRO A 12 10.40 -13.85 3.47
CA PRO A 12 10.89 -12.69 2.74
C PRO A 12 11.97 -13.11 1.74
N LEU A 13 11.99 -12.47 0.57
CA LEU A 13 12.99 -12.75 -0.47
C LEU A 13 14.22 -11.85 -0.40
N PHE A 14 14.29 -10.95 0.59
CA PHE A 14 15.49 -10.16 0.83
C PHE A 14 16.63 -11.04 1.37
N VAL A 15 17.83 -10.82 0.85
CA VAL A 15 19.02 -11.57 1.29
C VAL A 15 19.58 -10.94 2.57
N TYR A 16 19.12 -11.43 3.72
CA TYR A 16 19.52 -10.92 5.04
C TYR A 16 20.96 -11.28 5.44
N ASP A 17 21.50 -12.41 4.94
CA ASP A 17 22.90 -12.78 5.19
C ASP A 17 23.84 -11.83 4.43
N SER A 18 24.66 -11.07 5.17
CA SER A 18 25.47 -9.99 4.59
C SER A 18 26.59 -10.50 3.66
N GLU A 19 27.16 -11.68 3.92
CA GLU A 19 28.20 -12.24 3.05
C GLU A 19 27.60 -12.69 1.71
N GLN A 20 26.46 -13.40 1.76
CA GLN A 20 25.70 -13.81 0.59
C GLN A 20 25.18 -12.60 -0.20
N HIS A 21 24.65 -11.58 0.49
CA HIS A 21 24.16 -10.34 -0.13
C HIS A 21 25.26 -9.65 -0.94
N HIS A 22 26.43 -9.42 -0.34
CA HIS A 22 27.58 -8.83 -1.04
C HIS A 22 28.07 -9.69 -2.21
N ALA A 23 28.02 -11.02 -2.09
CA ALA A 23 28.39 -11.91 -3.17
C ALA A 23 27.41 -11.79 -4.36
N LEU A 24 26.11 -11.78 -4.09
CA LEU A 24 25.06 -11.64 -5.11
C LEU A 24 25.07 -10.25 -5.76
N MET A 25 25.30 -9.18 -5.00
CA MET A 25 25.47 -7.83 -5.57
C MET A 25 26.63 -7.77 -6.57
N ARG A 26 27.77 -8.42 -6.27
CA ARG A 26 28.90 -8.51 -7.20
C ARG A 26 28.59 -9.38 -8.42
N GLU A 27 27.89 -10.50 -8.22
CA GLU A 27 27.46 -11.37 -9.30
C GLU A 27 26.53 -10.63 -10.27
N ALA A 28 25.54 -9.91 -9.73
CA ALA A 28 24.49 -9.26 -10.51
C ALA A 28 25.00 -8.22 -11.51
N GLU A 29 26.09 -7.53 -11.21
CA GLU A 29 26.70 -6.57 -12.15
C GLU A 29 27.30 -7.24 -13.40
N GLY A 30 27.59 -8.54 -13.34
CA GLY A 30 28.07 -9.33 -14.47
C GLY A 30 26.97 -10.09 -15.22
N LEU A 31 25.73 -10.11 -14.72
CA LEU A 31 24.63 -10.86 -15.34
C LEU A 31 24.01 -10.09 -16.52
N PRO A 32 23.45 -10.80 -17.52
CA PRO A 32 22.46 -10.21 -18.41
C PRO A 32 21.34 -9.57 -17.57
N SER A 33 20.89 -8.39 -17.98
CA SER A 33 20.00 -7.59 -17.15
C SER A 33 18.92 -6.91 -17.96
N VAL A 34 17.79 -6.64 -17.30
CA VAL A 34 16.66 -5.92 -17.89
C VAL A 34 16.14 -4.90 -16.89
N VAL A 35 15.84 -3.69 -17.37
CA VAL A 35 15.11 -2.70 -16.58
C VAL A 35 13.65 -3.10 -16.57
N VAL A 36 13.11 -3.37 -15.39
CA VAL A 36 11.72 -3.83 -15.24
C VAL A 36 10.75 -2.66 -15.19
N SER A 37 9.44 -2.94 -15.26
CA SER A 37 8.42 -1.92 -15.01
C SER A 37 8.42 -1.47 -13.54
N SER A 38 7.86 -0.29 -13.27
CA SER A 38 7.70 0.19 -11.87
C SER A 38 6.84 -0.78 -11.05
N GLN A 39 5.80 -1.36 -11.66
CA GLN A 39 4.95 -2.36 -11.01
C GLN A 39 5.75 -3.63 -10.64
N ALA A 40 6.59 -4.15 -11.55
CA ALA A 40 7.43 -5.31 -11.28
C ALA A 40 8.48 -5.01 -10.20
N ALA A 41 9.05 -3.80 -10.18
CA ALA A 41 9.93 -3.35 -9.10
C ALA A 41 9.21 -3.31 -7.75
N GLY A 42 8.01 -2.73 -7.69
CA GLY A 42 7.17 -2.72 -6.49
C GLY A 42 6.80 -4.13 -6.01
N ASN A 43 6.47 -5.04 -6.94
CA ASN A 43 6.25 -6.46 -6.64
C ASN A 43 7.48 -7.11 -6.00
N ALA A 44 8.68 -6.87 -6.55
CA ALA A 44 9.93 -7.37 -5.98
C ALA A 44 10.19 -6.82 -4.56
N VAL A 45 9.97 -5.52 -4.33
CA VAL A 45 10.08 -4.91 -2.99
C VAL A 45 9.11 -5.55 -2.00
N MET A 46 7.86 -5.79 -2.39
CA MET A 46 6.85 -6.41 -1.53
C MET A 46 7.17 -7.88 -1.20
N MET A 47 7.69 -8.65 -2.16
CA MET A 47 8.19 -10.00 -1.90
C MET A 47 9.44 -9.99 -1.01
N GLY A 48 10.38 -9.08 -1.28
CA GLY A 48 11.58 -8.89 -0.48
C GLY A 48 11.27 -8.55 0.98
N GLY A 49 10.31 -7.65 1.22
CA GLY A 49 9.89 -7.23 2.54
C GLY A 49 9.01 -8.25 3.28
N GLY A 50 8.71 -9.40 2.68
CA GLY A 50 7.88 -10.46 3.26
C GLY A 50 6.37 -10.19 3.21
N TYR A 51 5.94 -9.07 2.65
CA TYR A 51 4.53 -8.70 2.51
C TYR A 51 3.75 -9.70 1.64
N PHE A 52 4.39 -10.23 0.59
CA PHE A 52 3.80 -11.24 -0.31
C PHE A 52 4.20 -12.68 0.02
N THR A 53 4.62 -12.96 1.26
CA THR A 53 4.78 -14.33 1.75
C THR A 53 3.53 -15.16 1.43
N PRO A 54 3.64 -16.40 0.89
CA PRO A 54 4.85 -17.20 0.72
C PRO A 54 5.39 -17.25 -0.72
N LEU A 55 5.05 -16.27 -1.57
CA LEU A 55 5.52 -16.25 -2.96
C LEU A 55 7.06 -16.25 -3.02
N THR A 56 7.60 -17.03 -3.95
CA THR A 56 9.05 -17.15 -4.17
C THR A 56 9.58 -16.27 -5.29
N GLY A 57 8.69 -15.65 -6.08
CA GLY A 57 9.05 -14.80 -7.20
C GLY A 57 7.86 -14.52 -8.12
N PHE A 58 8.14 -14.27 -9.40
CA PHE A 58 7.12 -13.90 -10.38
C PHE A 58 6.37 -15.11 -10.92
N MET A 59 5.06 -14.95 -11.08
CA MET A 59 4.13 -15.99 -11.51
C MET A 59 4.34 -16.37 -12.99
N ARG A 60 4.14 -17.64 -13.32
CA ARG A 60 3.85 -18.07 -14.69
C ARG A 60 2.49 -17.53 -15.13
N VAL A 61 2.25 -17.49 -16.44
CA VAL A 61 0.98 -16.98 -16.99
C VAL A 61 -0.22 -17.79 -16.50
N ALA A 62 -0.07 -19.11 -16.32
CA ALA A 62 -1.12 -19.97 -15.78
C ALA A 62 -1.54 -19.59 -14.35
N ASP A 63 -0.58 -19.34 -13.46
CA ASP A 63 -0.86 -18.89 -12.09
C ASP A 63 -1.47 -17.49 -12.06
N ALA A 64 -0.96 -16.58 -12.90
CA ALA A 64 -1.49 -15.23 -13.01
C ALA A 64 -2.96 -15.21 -13.45
N ILE A 65 -3.33 -16.03 -14.43
CA ILE A 65 -4.73 -16.17 -14.88
C ILE A 65 -5.60 -16.76 -13.77
N SER A 66 -5.16 -17.87 -13.17
CA SER A 66 -5.87 -18.53 -12.06
C SER A 66 -6.09 -17.58 -10.88
N VAL A 67 -5.08 -16.76 -10.55
CA VAL A 67 -5.18 -15.74 -9.50
C VAL A 67 -6.15 -14.62 -9.87
N ALA A 68 -6.15 -14.17 -11.11
CA ALA A 68 -7.09 -13.14 -11.55
C ALA A 68 -8.54 -13.64 -11.41
N GLU A 69 -8.81 -14.88 -11.85
CA GLU A 69 -10.16 -15.47 -11.86
C GLU A 69 -10.63 -15.86 -10.46
N ASP A 70 -9.81 -16.62 -9.72
CA ASP A 70 -10.24 -17.36 -8.52
C ASP A 70 -9.47 -16.97 -7.25
N MET A 71 -8.56 -16.00 -7.33
CA MET A 71 -7.67 -15.60 -6.24
C MET A 71 -6.83 -16.76 -5.69
N ARG A 72 -6.48 -17.73 -6.55
CA ARG A 72 -5.61 -18.86 -6.22
C ARG A 72 -4.64 -19.15 -7.34
N THR A 73 -3.41 -19.54 -6.99
CA THR A 73 -2.49 -20.15 -7.96
C THR A 73 -3.02 -21.50 -8.42
N THR A 74 -2.43 -22.05 -9.48
CA THR A 74 -2.81 -23.37 -10.02
C THR A 74 -2.62 -24.50 -9.01
N ASP A 75 -1.67 -24.34 -8.06
CA ASP A 75 -1.43 -25.25 -6.94
C ASP A 75 -2.32 -24.96 -5.70
N GLY A 76 -3.23 -23.99 -5.80
CA GLY A 76 -4.26 -23.71 -4.79
C GLY A 76 -3.87 -22.71 -3.69
N LEU A 77 -2.67 -22.12 -3.75
CA LEU A 77 -2.25 -21.06 -2.82
C LEU A 77 -3.13 -19.83 -3.04
N PHE A 78 -3.77 -19.32 -1.98
CA PHE A 78 -4.54 -18.08 -2.05
C PHE A 78 -3.62 -16.88 -2.31
N PHE A 79 -3.95 -16.09 -3.32
CA PHE A 79 -3.33 -14.79 -3.58
C PHE A 79 -4.28 -13.95 -4.45
N PRO A 80 -4.51 -12.65 -4.15
CA PRO A 80 -5.64 -11.93 -4.75
C PRO A 80 -5.36 -11.25 -6.10
N VAL A 81 -4.09 -10.96 -6.45
CA VAL A 81 -3.74 -10.28 -7.72
C VAL A 81 -2.54 -10.92 -8.42
N PRO A 82 -2.46 -10.91 -9.77
CA PRO A 82 -1.31 -11.42 -10.48
C PRO A 82 -0.01 -10.71 -10.11
N ILE A 83 1.05 -11.47 -9.81
CA ILE A 83 2.40 -10.94 -9.55
C ILE A 83 3.29 -11.27 -10.74
N LEU A 84 3.28 -10.39 -11.74
CA LEU A 84 3.99 -10.56 -13.01
C LEU A 84 5.21 -9.64 -13.11
N CYS A 85 6.21 -10.09 -13.89
CA CYS A 85 7.27 -9.27 -14.44
C CYS A 85 7.09 -9.20 -15.96
N LEU A 86 6.28 -8.24 -16.42
CA LEU A 86 6.05 -8.00 -17.85
C LEU A 86 7.11 -7.05 -18.41
N ILE A 87 7.67 -7.43 -19.56
CA ILE A 87 8.60 -6.62 -20.35
C ILE A 87 8.16 -6.56 -21.82
N PRO A 88 8.58 -5.54 -22.59
CA PRO A 88 8.29 -5.47 -24.02
C PRO A 88 8.81 -6.67 -24.80
N ASP A 89 10.09 -7.02 -24.61
CA ASP A 89 10.76 -8.16 -25.25
C ASP A 89 11.91 -8.67 -24.37
N ALA A 90 12.33 -9.92 -24.60
CA ALA A 90 13.42 -10.57 -23.85
C ALA A 90 14.79 -10.49 -24.55
N ALA A 91 14.97 -9.63 -25.57
CA ALA A 91 16.21 -9.60 -26.33
C ALA A 91 17.44 -9.22 -25.47
N ALA A 92 17.24 -8.39 -24.45
CA ALA A 92 18.29 -7.97 -23.52
C ALA A 92 18.86 -9.13 -22.67
N ILE A 93 18.09 -10.20 -22.47
CA ILE A 93 18.50 -11.36 -21.66
C ILE A 93 18.74 -12.63 -22.50
N GLY A 94 18.23 -12.70 -23.73
CA GLY A 94 18.39 -13.87 -24.60
C GLY A 94 17.92 -15.16 -23.93
N ASP A 95 18.76 -16.21 -23.98
CA ASP A 95 18.49 -17.52 -23.35
C ASP A 95 19.01 -17.62 -21.91
N ALA A 96 19.39 -16.50 -21.29
CA ALA A 96 19.94 -16.49 -19.94
C ALA A 96 18.92 -17.03 -18.93
N ARG A 97 19.37 -17.94 -18.07
CA ARG A 97 18.55 -18.55 -17.00
C ARG A 97 18.69 -17.85 -15.65
N ARG A 98 19.60 -16.88 -15.56
CA ARG A 98 19.83 -16.09 -14.35
C ARG A 98 20.12 -14.66 -14.78
N VAL A 99 19.30 -13.73 -14.33
CA VAL A 99 19.30 -12.34 -14.83
C VAL A 99 19.20 -11.35 -13.68
N ALA A 100 19.81 -10.18 -13.84
CA ALA A 100 19.62 -9.08 -12.91
C ALA A 100 18.41 -8.23 -13.33
N LEU A 101 17.51 -7.97 -12.39
CA LEU A 101 16.39 -7.04 -12.55
C LEU A 101 16.85 -5.66 -12.07
N ARG A 102 16.79 -4.67 -12.96
CA ARG A 102 17.24 -3.30 -12.70
C ARG A 102 16.07 -2.36 -12.43
N ASP A 103 16.27 -1.47 -11.47
CA ASP A 103 15.22 -0.59 -10.95
C ASP A 103 14.93 0.58 -11.91
N PRO A 104 13.70 0.76 -12.40
CA PRO A 104 13.35 1.90 -13.25
C PRO A 104 13.22 3.23 -12.47
N ASN A 105 13.12 3.18 -11.14
CA ASN A 105 12.75 4.32 -10.31
C ASN A 105 13.93 5.09 -9.74
N MET A 106 15.14 4.53 -9.81
CA MET A 106 16.38 5.12 -9.31
C MET A 106 17.32 5.50 -10.45
N GLU A 107 18.07 6.58 -10.26
CA GLU A 107 19.06 7.04 -11.23
C GLU A 107 20.12 5.97 -11.49
N GLY A 108 20.48 5.76 -12.76
CA GLY A 108 21.46 4.74 -13.17
C GLY A 108 20.93 3.30 -13.20
N ASN A 109 19.65 3.08 -12.89
CA ASN A 109 19.01 1.76 -12.92
C ASN A 109 19.82 0.67 -12.18
N PRO A 110 20.03 0.84 -10.86
CA PRO A 110 20.78 -0.13 -10.05
C PRO A 110 20.08 -1.49 -10.02
N VAL A 111 20.83 -2.53 -9.66
CA VAL A 111 20.26 -3.86 -9.45
C VAL A 111 19.31 -3.84 -8.26
N LEU A 112 18.08 -4.32 -8.48
CA LEU A 112 17.07 -4.51 -7.45
C LEU A 112 17.04 -5.96 -6.93
N ALA A 113 17.11 -6.92 -7.86
CA ALA A 113 16.98 -8.34 -7.57
C ALA A 113 17.70 -9.20 -8.63
N ILE A 114 17.92 -10.47 -8.30
CA ILE A 114 18.29 -11.51 -9.27
C ILE A 114 17.09 -12.43 -9.47
N LEU A 115 16.80 -12.78 -10.72
CA LEU A 115 15.75 -13.72 -11.12
C LEU A 115 16.39 -14.97 -11.75
N ASP A 116 16.05 -16.14 -11.24
CA ASP A 116 16.26 -17.41 -11.93
C ASP A 116 15.09 -17.66 -12.88
N VAL A 117 15.33 -17.53 -14.18
CA VAL A 117 14.30 -17.58 -15.21
C VAL A 117 13.89 -19.02 -15.51
N GLU A 118 12.73 -19.41 -14.98
CA GLU A 118 12.13 -20.71 -15.25
C GLU A 118 11.31 -20.71 -16.54
N ALA A 119 10.63 -19.61 -16.85
CA ALA A 119 9.85 -19.46 -18.06
C ALA A 119 9.86 -18.02 -18.62
N VAL A 120 9.77 -17.94 -19.95
CA VAL A 120 9.54 -16.72 -20.71
C VAL A 120 8.32 -16.97 -21.59
N GLU A 121 7.21 -16.32 -21.29
CA GLU A 121 5.91 -16.61 -21.89
C GLU A 121 5.34 -15.37 -22.57
N GLN A 122 4.71 -15.55 -23.73
CA GLN A 122 3.93 -14.48 -24.37
C GLN A 122 2.51 -14.47 -23.82
N VAL A 123 2.07 -13.31 -23.33
CA VAL A 123 0.69 -13.11 -22.87
C VAL A 123 -0.16 -12.60 -24.02
N SER A 124 -1.10 -13.44 -24.46
CA SER A 124 -2.03 -13.08 -25.54
C SER A 124 -2.95 -11.93 -25.14
N ASP A 125 -3.55 -11.27 -26.13
CA ASP A 125 -4.55 -10.21 -25.90
C ASP A 125 -5.73 -10.70 -25.06
N ALA A 126 -6.21 -11.92 -25.30
CA ALA A 126 -7.31 -12.50 -24.54
C ALA A 126 -6.95 -12.72 -23.07
N GLN A 127 -5.72 -13.17 -22.78
CA GLN A 127 -5.25 -13.37 -21.41
C GLN A 127 -5.05 -12.03 -20.68
N MET A 128 -4.50 -11.01 -21.35
CA MET A 128 -4.37 -9.66 -20.78
C MET A 128 -5.74 -9.02 -20.49
N ALA A 129 -6.68 -9.13 -21.44
CA ALA A 129 -8.05 -8.63 -21.27
C ALA A 129 -8.74 -9.30 -20.08
N LEU A 130 -8.63 -10.63 -19.96
CA LEU A 130 -9.18 -11.39 -18.83
C LEU A 130 -8.60 -10.93 -17.50
N MET A 131 -7.27 -10.88 -17.37
CA MET A 131 -6.62 -10.43 -16.13
C MET A 131 -6.99 -9.00 -15.78
N THR A 132 -7.07 -8.11 -16.78
CA THR A 132 -7.47 -6.72 -16.59
C THR A 132 -8.89 -6.61 -16.05
N GLU A 133 -9.86 -7.21 -16.74
CA GLU A 133 -11.27 -7.18 -16.34
C GLU A 133 -11.47 -7.74 -14.93
N ARG A 134 -10.84 -8.88 -14.62
CA ARG A 134 -11.00 -9.56 -13.34
C ARG A 134 -10.38 -8.84 -12.16
N VAL A 135 -9.24 -8.15 -12.36
CA VAL A 135 -8.55 -7.44 -11.28
C VAL A 135 -9.14 -6.06 -11.08
N TYR A 136 -9.40 -5.32 -12.15
CA TYR A 136 -9.83 -3.92 -12.09
C TYR A 136 -11.35 -3.73 -12.17
N GLY A 137 -12.12 -4.77 -12.51
CA GLY A 137 -13.57 -4.67 -12.73
C GLY A 137 -13.96 -3.87 -13.98
N THR A 138 -12.97 -3.54 -14.82
CA THR A 138 -13.12 -2.76 -16.05
C THR A 138 -11.90 -2.97 -16.95
N GLN A 139 -12.08 -2.75 -18.25
CA GLN A 139 -11.01 -2.66 -19.24
C GLN A 139 -10.83 -1.24 -19.78
N ASP A 140 -11.45 -0.24 -19.15
CA ASP A 140 -11.37 1.16 -19.54
C ASP A 140 -9.92 1.67 -19.44
N PRO A 141 -9.29 2.11 -20.55
CA PRO A 141 -7.92 2.64 -20.53
C PRO A 141 -7.80 3.97 -19.77
N GLU A 142 -8.89 4.68 -19.46
CA GLU A 142 -8.84 5.87 -18.61
C GLU A 142 -8.64 5.52 -17.12
N HIS A 143 -8.91 4.27 -16.73
CA HIS A 143 -8.59 3.79 -15.39
C HIS A 143 -7.05 3.70 -15.24
N PRO A 144 -6.43 4.43 -14.29
CA PRO A 144 -4.96 4.52 -14.21
C PRO A 144 -4.28 3.18 -13.96
N GLY A 145 -4.89 2.30 -13.16
CA GLY A 145 -4.45 0.92 -12.96
C GLY A 145 -4.44 0.07 -14.25
N VAL A 146 -5.54 0.10 -15.02
CA VAL A 146 -5.66 -0.59 -16.31
C VAL A 146 -4.62 -0.08 -17.30
N ALA A 147 -4.44 1.23 -17.41
CA ALA A 147 -3.43 1.84 -18.28
C ALA A 147 -2.03 1.38 -17.89
N ALA A 148 -1.68 1.45 -16.59
CA ALA A 148 -0.38 1.04 -16.10
C ALA A 148 -0.13 -0.47 -16.32
N PHE A 149 -1.13 -1.31 -16.08
CA PHE A 149 -0.99 -2.76 -16.26
C PHE A 149 -0.71 -3.13 -17.72
N ASN A 150 -1.48 -2.56 -18.66
CA ASN A 150 -1.40 -2.88 -20.09
C ASN A 150 -0.21 -2.21 -20.81
N ALA A 151 0.48 -1.24 -20.19
CA ALA A 151 1.62 -0.53 -20.79
C ALA A 151 2.98 -1.24 -20.64
N GLN A 152 3.06 -2.37 -19.92
CA GLN A 152 4.34 -3.00 -19.54
C GLN A 152 4.97 -3.89 -20.63
N GLY A 153 4.23 -4.20 -21.69
CA GLY A 153 4.59 -5.23 -22.66
C GLY A 153 3.89 -6.56 -22.39
N ARG A 154 4.24 -7.58 -23.19
CA ARG A 154 3.52 -8.88 -23.21
C ARG A 154 4.42 -10.09 -22.96
N THR A 155 5.70 -9.87 -22.70
CA THR A 155 6.64 -10.95 -22.38
C THR A 155 6.72 -11.10 -20.87
N ALA A 156 6.19 -12.19 -20.32
CA ALA A 156 6.22 -12.49 -18.89
C ALA A 156 7.48 -13.30 -18.55
N LEU A 157 8.30 -12.76 -17.64
CA LEU A 157 9.38 -13.51 -17.00
C LEU A 157 8.88 -14.12 -15.69
N ALA A 158 9.06 -15.42 -15.52
CA ALA A 158 8.61 -16.16 -14.35
C ALA A 158 9.75 -16.97 -13.71
N GLY A 159 9.70 -17.07 -12.38
CA GLY A 159 10.68 -17.80 -11.58
C GLY A 159 11.00 -17.12 -10.25
N PRO A 160 11.78 -17.79 -9.40
CA PRO A 160 12.11 -17.28 -8.07
C PRO A 160 13.10 -16.12 -8.13
N ILE A 161 12.99 -15.21 -7.16
CA ILE A 161 13.88 -14.05 -7.05
C ILE A 161 14.62 -13.99 -5.71
N GLN A 162 15.76 -13.31 -5.74
CA GLN A 162 16.50 -12.87 -4.56
C GLN A 162 16.57 -11.35 -4.61
N VAL A 163 15.99 -10.68 -3.62
CA VAL A 163 15.92 -9.22 -3.56
C VAL A 163 17.13 -8.67 -2.81
N LEU A 164 17.79 -7.67 -3.40
CA LEU A 164 19.04 -7.12 -2.91
C LEU A 164 18.88 -5.69 -2.37
N HIS A 165 17.81 -4.98 -2.74
CA HIS A 165 17.54 -3.63 -2.27
C HIS A 165 16.03 -3.37 -2.22
N PHE A 166 15.60 -2.39 -1.42
CA PHE A 166 14.19 -2.04 -1.27
C PHE A 166 13.78 -0.82 -2.11
N SER A 167 14.53 -0.55 -3.19
CA SER A 167 14.36 0.61 -4.06
C SER A 167 14.45 1.94 -3.27
N TYR A 168 14.03 3.03 -3.90
CA TYR A 168 13.97 4.37 -3.31
C TYR A 168 13.10 4.42 -2.05
N PHE A 169 12.24 3.43 -1.80
CA PHE A 169 11.33 3.44 -0.65
C PHE A 169 12.08 3.43 0.69
N GLN A 170 13.18 2.69 0.80
CA GLN A 170 13.99 2.71 2.03
C GLN A 170 14.93 3.92 2.04
N ASP A 171 15.53 4.26 0.90
CA ASP A 171 16.53 5.33 0.80
C ASP A 171 15.93 6.72 1.06
N ASP A 172 14.74 7.00 0.52
CA ASP A 172 14.05 8.29 0.67
C ASP A 172 13.26 8.37 1.99
N PHE A 173 12.89 7.22 2.58
CA PHE A 173 12.05 7.16 3.78
C PHE A 173 12.61 6.23 4.88
N PRO A 174 13.89 6.37 5.29
CA PRO A 174 14.57 5.41 6.17
C PRO A 174 13.90 5.24 7.54
N ASP A 175 13.35 6.32 8.09
CA ASP A 175 12.70 6.30 9.41
C ASP A 175 11.28 5.71 9.39
N THR A 176 10.72 5.54 8.20
CA THR A 176 9.30 5.18 8.00
C THR A 176 9.13 3.83 7.31
N PHE A 177 9.91 3.56 6.27
CA PHE A 177 9.87 2.28 5.56
C PHE A 177 10.15 1.13 6.51
N ARG A 178 9.30 0.10 6.47
CA ARG A 178 9.50 -1.13 7.24
C ARG A 178 9.18 -2.33 6.37
N THR A 179 9.86 -3.43 6.65
CA THR A 179 9.48 -4.77 6.18
C THR A 179 8.36 -5.35 7.05
N ALA A 180 7.62 -6.33 6.53
CA ALA A 180 6.64 -7.08 7.32
C ALA A 180 7.32 -7.80 8.51
N VAL A 181 8.58 -8.20 8.34
CA VAL A 181 9.41 -8.83 9.38
C VAL A 181 9.65 -7.88 10.54
N GLU A 182 10.11 -6.66 10.27
CA GLU A 182 10.38 -5.65 11.30
C GLU A 182 9.10 -5.23 12.03
N ILE A 183 7.98 -5.09 11.31
CA ILE A 183 6.68 -4.75 11.93
C ILE A 183 6.26 -5.87 12.89
N ARG A 184 6.40 -7.16 12.50
CA ARG A 184 6.12 -8.28 13.42
C ARG A 184 7.00 -8.26 14.65
N ASN A 185 8.29 -7.99 14.49
CA ASN A 185 9.22 -7.90 15.62
C ASN A 185 8.82 -6.78 16.57
N GLU A 186 8.52 -5.59 16.05
CA GLU A 186 8.11 -4.45 16.87
C GLU A 186 6.75 -4.68 17.56
N ILE A 187 5.79 -5.34 16.91
CA ILE A 187 4.53 -5.77 17.54
C ILE A 187 4.80 -6.68 18.75
N VAL A 188 5.73 -7.63 18.62
CA VAL A 188 6.12 -8.54 19.71
C VAL A 188 6.85 -7.80 20.83
N GLU A 189 7.79 -6.92 20.50
CA GLU A 189 8.53 -6.09 21.47
C GLU A 189 7.59 -5.20 22.29
N ARG A 190 6.54 -4.66 21.67
CA ARG A 190 5.51 -3.85 22.32
C ARG A 190 4.51 -4.68 23.14
N GLY A 191 4.55 -6.00 23.04
CA GLY A 191 3.66 -6.92 23.74
C GLY A 191 2.22 -6.94 23.21
N TRP A 192 1.98 -6.41 22.01
CA TRP A 192 0.64 -6.34 21.42
C TRP A 192 0.17 -7.71 20.92
N LYS A 193 -1.10 -8.04 21.17
CA LYS A 193 -1.75 -9.28 20.73
C LYS A 193 -2.80 -9.02 19.66
N ARG A 194 -3.65 -8.01 19.87
CA ARG A 194 -4.68 -7.54 18.94
C ARG A 194 -4.20 -6.21 18.36
N VAL A 195 -3.94 -6.22 17.05
CA VAL A 195 -3.42 -5.09 16.31
C VAL A 195 -4.38 -4.75 15.19
N VAL A 196 -4.75 -3.48 15.07
CA VAL A 196 -5.51 -2.94 13.94
C VAL A 196 -4.58 -2.16 13.02
N ALA A 197 -4.72 -2.34 11.71
CA ALA A 197 -3.97 -1.60 10.71
C ALA A 197 -4.84 -0.52 10.04
N PHE A 198 -4.25 0.64 9.77
CA PHE A 198 -4.87 1.74 9.04
C PHE A 198 -3.97 2.22 7.90
N GLN A 199 -4.50 2.26 6.68
CA GLN A 199 -3.78 2.79 5.51
C GLN A 199 -4.04 4.28 5.35
N THR A 200 -3.01 5.07 5.09
CA THR A 200 -3.17 6.44 4.61
C THR A 200 -2.03 6.87 3.70
N ARG A 201 -2.32 7.83 2.83
CA ARG A 201 -1.32 8.60 2.05
C ARG A 201 -1.31 10.08 2.44
N ASN A 202 -2.36 10.53 3.12
CA ASN A 202 -2.58 11.90 3.53
C ASN A 202 -2.24 12.07 5.01
N PRO A 203 -1.99 13.31 5.47
CA PRO A 203 -2.05 13.62 6.89
C PRO A 203 -3.38 13.15 7.49
N MET A 204 -3.34 12.70 8.74
CA MET A 204 -4.55 12.32 9.47
C MET A 204 -5.10 13.55 10.18
N HIS A 205 -6.36 13.86 9.89
CA HIS A 205 -7.17 14.85 10.61
C HIS A 205 -8.02 14.15 11.66
N LEU A 206 -8.82 14.91 12.42
CA LEU A 206 -9.59 14.39 13.55
C LEU A 206 -10.50 13.22 13.15
N ALA A 207 -11.08 13.25 11.96
CA ALA A 207 -11.94 12.18 11.46
C ALA A 207 -11.21 10.81 11.40
N HIS A 208 -10.01 10.77 10.82
CA HIS A 208 -9.22 9.53 10.72
C HIS A 208 -8.60 9.12 12.07
N GLU A 209 -8.20 10.09 12.88
CA GLU A 209 -7.74 9.87 14.25
C GLU A 209 -8.80 9.14 15.08
N GLU A 210 -10.00 9.71 15.13
CA GLU A 210 -11.14 9.15 15.88
C GLU A 210 -11.63 7.83 15.28
N LEU A 211 -11.56 7.65 13.95
CA LEU A 211 -11.83 6.35 13.33
C LEU A 211 -10.89 5.27 13.88
N CYS A 212 -9.60 5.58 14.02
CA CYS A 212 -8.64 4.65 14.59
C CYS A 212 -8.94 4.37 16.06
N HIS A 213 -9.28 5.38 16.86
CA HIS A 213 -9.72 5.18 18.24
C HIS A 213 -10.97 4.30 18.34
N MET A 214 -11.99 4.56 17.52
CA MET A 214 -13.20 3.74 17.46
C MET A 214 -12.88 2.27 17.13
N ALA A 215 -12.02 2.04 16.13
CA ALA A 215 -11.63 0.69 15.75
C ALA A 215 -10.86 0.00 16.89
N MET A 216 -9.90 0.70 17.52
CA MET A 216 -9.13 0.16 18.64
C MET A 216 -10.02 -0.19 19.83
N GLU A 217 -10.93 0.71 20.22
CA GLU A 217 -11.84 0.52 21.36
C GLU A 217 -12.81 -0.64 21.11
N ARG A 218 -13.49 -0.65 19.96
CA ARG A 218 -14.53 -1.65 19.66
C ARG A 218 -13.97 -3.05 19.46
N LEU A 219 -12.73 -3.14 18.98
CA LEU A 219 -12.06 -4.40 18.74
C LEU A 219 -11.13 -4.80 19.88
N ASP A 220 -11.07 -4.04 20.98
CA ASP A 220 -10.17 -4.29 22.12
C ASP A 220 -8.71 -4.52 21.65
N CYS A 221 -8.20 -3.60 20.81
CA CYS A 221 -6.86 -3.69 20.25
C CYS A 221 -5.82 -3.08 21.21
N ASP A 222 -4.71 -3.78 21.40
CA ASP A 222 -3.55 -3.31 22.16
C ASP A 222 -2.81 -2.19 21.43
N GLY A 223 -2.87 -2.18 20.09
CA GLY A 223 -2.17 -1.20 19.29
C GLY A 223 -2.69 -1.01 17.86
N LEU A 224 -2.31 0.12 17.29
CA LEU A 224 -2.58 0.55 15.92
C LEU A 224 -1.27 0.58 15.12
N VAL A 225 -1.29 0.03 13.90
CA VAL A 225 -0.23 0.28 12.91
C VAL A 225 -0.79 1.21 11.84
N ILE A 226 -0.33 2.47 11.86
CA ILE A 226 -0.55 3.43 10.78
C ILE A 226 0.45 3.08 9.67
N HIS A 227 -0.03 2.45 8.61
CA HIS A 227 0.78 1.83 7.58
C HIS A 227 0.65 2.60 6.26
N MET A 228 1.54 3.56 6.07
CA MET A 228 1.49 4.51 4.96
C MET A 228 1.95 3.89 3.65
N LEU A 229 1.26 4.21 2.56
CA LEU A 229 1.77 3.90 1.23
C LEU A 229 2.81 4.96 0.84
N LEU A 230 4.07 4.54 0.73
CA LEU A 230 5.20 5.35 0.31
C LEU A 230 5.33 5.32 -1.21
N GLY A 231 5.71 6.45 -1.80
CA GLY A 231 5.92 6.53 -3.23
C GLY A 231 6.22 7.95 -3.70
N LYS A 232 6.42 8.10 -5.01
CA LYS A 232 6.67 9.39 -5.65
C LYS A 232 5.49 10.36 -5.44
N LEU A 233 5.81 11.62 -5.21
CA LEU A 233 4.82 12.70 -5.05
C LEU A 233 4.10 12.96 -6.38
N LYS A 234 2.79 13.16 -6.32
CA LYS A 234 2.01 13.75 -7.42
C LYS A 234 1.94 15.28 -7.26
N PRO A 235 1.70 16.03 -8.35
CA PRO A 235 1.46 17.46 -8.27
C PRO A 235 0.35 17.79 -7.27
N GLY A 236 0.67 18.58 -6.24
CA GLY A 236 -0.25 18.98 -5.17
C GLY A 236 -0.18 18.12 -3.90
N ASP A 237 0.59 17.02 -3.90
CA ASP A 237 0.81 16.21 -2.70
C ASP A 237 1.65 16.94 -1.64
N ILE A 238 1.39 16.60 -0.38
CA ILE A 238 2.21 17.04 0.75
C ILE A 238 3.46 16.16 0.79
N PRO A 239 4.68 16.75 0.89
CA PRO A 239 5.92 16.00 0.99
C PRO A 239 5.89 14.99 2.13
N ALA A 240 6.51 13.84 1.93
CA ALA A 240 6.52 12.76 2.91
C ALA A 240 7.00 13.19 4.31
N PRO A 241 8.06 14.01 4.47
CA PRO A 241 8.50 14.46 5.80
C PRO A 241 7.44 15.28 6.53
N VAL A 242 6.68 16.12 5.82
CA VAL A 242 5.61 16.94 6.42
C VAL A 242 4.43 16.07 6.84
N ARG A 243 4.05 15.12 5.98
CA ARG A 243 2.97 14.16 6.25
C ARG A 243 3.32 13.23 7.41
N ASP A 244 4.57 12.75 7.47
CA ASP A 244 5.08 11.93 8.57
C ASP A 244 5.11 12.73 9.89
N ALA A 245 5.65 13.95 9.88
CA ALA A 245 5.66 14.83 11.05
C ALA A 245 4.25 15.10 11.60
N ALA A 246 3.28 15.35 10.72
CA ALA A 246 1.88 15.57 11.10
C ALA A 246 1.27 14.34 11.80
N ILE A 247 1.49 13.13 11.25
CA ILE A 247 0.98 11.88 11.83
C ILE A 247 1.69 11.56 13.15
N ARG A 248 3.02 11.70 13.21
CA ARG A 248 3.78 11.47 14.45
C ARG A 248 3.38 12.42 15.56
N LYS A 249 3.13 13.70 15.24
CA LYS A 249 2.66 14.69 16.22
C LYS A 249 1.27 14.33 16.76
N MET A 250 0.37 13.85 15.90
CA MET A 250 -0.93 13.34 16.32
C MET A 250 -0.77 12.14 17.27
N VAL A 251 0.06 11.16 16.90
CA VAL A 251 0.33 9.97 17.75
C VAL A 251 0.92 10.36 19.11
N GLU A 252 1.91 11.25 19.13
CA GLU A 252 2.60 11.69 20.35
C GLU A 252 1.65 12.31 21.38
N LEU A 253 0.68 13.10 20.92
CA LEU A 253 -0.16 13.93 21.80
C LEU A 253 -1.53 13.33 22.08
N TYR A 254 -2.08 12.55 21.15
CA TYR A 254 -3.49 12.14 21.19
C TYR A 254 -3.69 10.62 21.29
N PHE A 255 -2.63 9.83 21.19
CA PHE A 255 -2.69 8.39 21.45
C PHE A 255 -2.09 8.04 22.81
N PRO A 256 -2.65 7.06 23.54
CA PRO A 256 -2.01 6.53 24.74
C PRO A 256 -0.56 6.07 24.48
N PRO A 257 0.31 6.11 25.51
CA PRO A 257 1.66 5.56 25.39
C PRO A 257 1.62 4.09 24.94
N ASN A 258 2.51 3.73 24.02
CA ASN A 258 2.60 2.37 23.45
C ASN A 258 1.29 1.86 22.82
N SER A 259 0.50 2.72 22.15
CA SER A 259 -0.72 2.29 21.47
C SER A 259 -0.72 2.50 19.94
N ALA A 260 0.31 3.13 19.37
CA ALA A 260 0.40 3.35 17.93
C ALA A 260 1.83 3.29 17.39
N MET A 261 1.96 2.74 16.17
CA MET A 261 3.17 2.70 15.35
C MET A 261 2.94 3.47 14.05
N VAL A 262 3.94 4.24 13.63
CA VAL A 262 3.93 4.97 12.35
C VAL A 262 4.96 4.33 11.43
N THR A 263 4.47 3.65 10.38
CA THR A 263 5.29 2.86 9.44
C THR A 263 4.85 3.11 8.01
N GLY A 264 5.60 2.59 7.04
CA GLY A 264 5.21 2.61 5.64
C GLY A 264 5.78 1.46 4.83
N TYR A 265 5.19 1.23 3.67
CA TYR A 265 5.60 0.22 2.70
C TYR A 265 5.71 0.84 1.31
N GLY A 266 6.54 0.24 0.46
CA GLY A 266 6.76 0.65 -0.92
C GLY A 266 6.02 -0.23 -1.91
N PHE A 267 5.03 0.34 -2.61
CA PHE A 267 4.28 -0.35 -3.66
C PHE A 267 3.60 0.65 -4.60
N ASP A 268 3.39 0.29 -5.86
CA ASP A 268 2.59 1.09 -6.77
C ASP A 268 1.11 0.75 -6.59
N MET A 269 0.31 1.73 -6.16
CA MET A 269 -1.13 1.57 -5.98
C MET A 269 -1.79 1.14 -7.30
N LEU A 270 -2.59 0.08 -7.25
CA LEU A 270 -3.27 -0.47 -8.42
C LEU A 270 -4.53 0.33 -8.77
N TYR A 271 -5.13 0.99 -7.78
CA TYR A 271 -6.46 1.58 -7.85
C TYR A 271 -7.54 0.55 -8.19
N ALA A 272 -7.35 -0.72 -7.79
CA ALA A 272 -8.24 -1.82 -8.17
C ALA A 272 -9.39 -2.03 -7.15
N GLY A 273 -9.70 -0.99 -6.36
CA GLY A 273 -10.83 -0.93 -5.45
C GLY A 273 -10.98 -2.21 -4.61
N PRO A 274 -12.08 -2.96 -4.77
CA PRO A 274 -12.32 -4.18 -4.01
C PRO A 274 -11.19 -5.21 -4.08
N ARG A 275 -10.59 -5.46 -5.25
CA ARG A 275 -9.54 -6.48 -5.37
C ARG A 275 -8.26 -6.06 -4.66
N GLU A 276 -7.92 -4.78 -4.73
CA GLU A 276 -6.78 -4.23 -3.99
C GLU A 276 -7.04 -4.21 -2.48
N ALA A 277 -8.30 -4.08 -2.03
CA ALA A 277 -8.66 -4.20 -0.63
C ALA A 277 -8.35 -5.60 -0.06
N VAL A 278 -8.53 -6.66 -0.86
CA VAL A 278 -8.13 -8.03 -0.49
C VAL A 278 -6.60 -8.16 -0.42
N LEU A 279 -5.86 -7.59 -1.37
CA LEU A 279 -4.39 -7.52 -1.31
C LEU A 279 -3.90 -6.78 -0.07
N HIS A 280 -4.55 -5.66 0.23
CA HIS A 280 -4.32 -4.85 1.41
C HIS A 280 -4.52 -5.64 2.71
N ALA A 281 -5.56 -6.47 2.82
CA ALA A 281 -5.75 -7.35 3.97
C ALA A 281 -4.65 -8.44 4.03
N TYR A 282 -4.34 -9.06 2.89
CA TYR A 282 -3.33 -10.13 2.77
C TYR A 282 -1.99 -9.72 3.38
N PHE A 283 -1.40 -8.61 2.93
CA PHE A 283 -0.08 -8.23 3.41
C PHE A 283 -0.10 -7.64 4.82
N ARG A 284 -1.26 -7.18 5.30
CA ARG A 284 -1.43 -6.71 6.69
C ARG A 284 -1.51 -7.88 7.67
N GLN A 285 -2.12 -8.99 7.26
CA GLN A 285 -1.98 -10.24 7.99
C GLN A 285 -0.50 -10.65 8.05
N ASN A 286 0.21 -10.58 6.91
CA ASN A 286 1.63 -10.90 6.86
C ASN A 286 2.51 -9.97 7.71
N MET A 287 2.18 -8.69 7.90
CA MET A 287 2.94 -7.84 8.85
C MET A 287 2.52 -8.01 10.32
N GLY A 288 1.49 -8.83 10.61
CA GLY A 288 1.10 -9.19 11.97
C GLY A 288 -0.18 -8.51 12.48
N ALA A 289 -0.91 -7.76 11.65
CA ALA A 289 -2.18 -7.15 12.04
C ALA A 289 -3.29 -8.21 12.12
N SER A 290 -4.06 -8.18 13.20
CA SER A 290 -5.25 -9.04 13.39
C SER A 290 -6.52 -8.44 12.79
N HIS A 291 -6.57 -7.12 12.62
CA HIS A 291 -7.70 -6.42 12.03
C HIS A 291 -7.21 -5.38 11.02
N PHE A 292 -8.03 -5.09 10.01
CA PHE A 292 -7.75 -4.05 9.03
C PHE A 292 -8.98 -3.15 8.79
N ILE A 293 -8.78 -1.84 8.86
CA ILE A 293 -9.82 -0.85 8.60
C ILE A 293 -10.01 -0.71 7.09
N ILE A 294 -11.23 -0.96 6.62
CA ILE A 294 -11.65 -0.69 5.24
C ILE A 294 -12.84 0.26 5.30
N GLY A 295 -12.63 1.48 4.80
CA GLY A 295 -13.66 2.52 4.72
C GLY A 295 -14.44 2.50 3.41
N ARG A 296 -15.19 3.57 3.19
CA ARG A 296 -15.88 3.84 1.93
C ARG A 296 -14.88 4.05 0.77
N ASP A 297 -15.17 3.47 -0.39
CA ASP A 297 -14.42 3.65 -1.64
C ASP A 297 -12.92 3.31 -1.49
N HIS A 298 -12.64 2.27 -0.69
CA HIS A 298 -11.27 1.88 -0.35
C HIS A 298 -10.51 1.43 -1.58
N ALA A 299 -9.34 2.03 -1.81
CA ALA A 299 -8.50 1.82 -2.99
C ALA A 299 -9.19 2.09 -4.34
N GLY A 300 -10.31 2.81 -4.34
CA GLY A 300 -11.04 3.17 -5.55
C GLY A 300 -10.43 4.36 -6.30
N VAL A 301 -10.94 4.57 -7.51
CA VAL A 301 -10.66 5.72 -8.36
C VAL A 301 -11.87 5.99 -9.23
N GLY A 302 -12.12 7.27 -9.55
CA GLY A 302 -13.28 7.65 -10.37
C GLY A 302 -14.59 7.15 -9.79
N ASP A 303 -15.45 6.61 -10.66
CA ASP A 303 -16.76 6.04 -10.29
C ASP A 303 -16.85 4.55 -10.69
N TYR A 304 -15.74 3.82 -10.70
CA TYR A 304 -15.70 2.41 -11.15
C TYR A 304 -16.25 1.41 -10.11
N TYR A 305 -16.27 1.79 -8.83
CA TYR A 305 -16.63 0.88 -7.73
C TYR A 305 -17.74 1.49 -6.87
N GLY A 306 -18.62 0.63 -6.35
CA GLY A 306 -19.59 1.03 -5.34
C GLY A 306 -18.94 1.42 -4.03
N ALA A 307 -19.64 2.27 -3.27
CA ALA A 307 -19.13 2.89 -2.05
C ALA A 307 -18.60 1.89 -1.00
N PHE A 308 -19.13 0.68 -0.94
CA PHE A 308 -18.75 -0.35 0.03
C PHE A 308 -18.36 -1.68 -0.62
N ASP A 309 -18.12 -1.70 -1.93
CA ASP A 309 -17.79 -2.93 -2.66
C ASP A 309 -16.49 -3.56 -2.15
N ALA A 310 -15.56 -2.72 -1.68
CA ALA A 310 -14.32 -3.14 -1.04
C ALA A 310 -14.50 -3.81 0.33
N GLN A 311 -15.70 -3.73 0.92
CA GLN A 311 -16.06 -4.47 2.13
C GLN A 311 -16.84 -5.73 1.78
N THR A 312 -17.78 -5.66 0.84
CA THR A 312 -18.65 -6.77 0.46
C THR A 312 -17.90 -7.89 -0.28
N ILE A 313 -16.80 -7.57 -0.96
CA ILE A 313 -15.95 -8.57 -1.63
C ILE A 313 -15.49 -9.70 -0.68
N PHE A 314 -15.28 -9.39 0.60
CA PHE A 314 -14.91 -10.37 1.63
C PHE A 314 -16.05 -11.35 1.97
N ASP A 315 -17.29 -10.96 1.71
CA ASP A 315 -18.48 -11.79 1.94
C ASP A 315 -18.88 -12.56 0.65
N THR A 316 -18.54 -12.05 -0.54
CA THR A 316 -19.07 -12.55 -1.82
C THR A 316 -18.05 -13.28 -2.70
N GLU A 317 -16.77 -12.91 -2.66
CA GLU A 317 -15.75 -13.44 -3.59
C GLU A 317 -14.54 -14.04 -2.88
N VAL A 318 -14.10 -13.48 -1.74
CA VAL A 318 -12.95 -14.02 -1.01
C VAL A 318 -13.28 -15.43 -0.51
N PRO A 319 -12.49 -16.47 -0.84
CA PRO A 319 -12.76 -17.82 -0.40
C PRO A 319 -12.77 -17.93 1.13
N GLU A 320 -13.71 -18.70 1.67
CA GLU A 320 -13.78 -18.95 3.12
C GLU A 320 -12.46 -19.53 3.64
N GLY A 321 -11.98 -18.99 4.77
CA GLY A 321 -10.72 -19.41 5.40
C GLY A 321 -9.44 -19.00 4.64
N ALA A 322 -9.55 -18.15 3.60
CA ALA A 322 -8.37 -17.64 2.89
C ALA A 322 -7.50 -16.69 3.73
N LEU A 323 -8.13 -15.95 4.66
CA LEU A 323 -7.50 -14.96 5.52
C LEU A 323 -7.95 -15.19 6.98
N ASP A 324 -7.01 -15.04 7.91
CA ASP A 324 -7.26 -15.04 9.36
C ASP A 324 -7.50 -13.59 9.87
N ILE A 325 -7.09 -12.56 9.11
CA ILE A 325 -7.30 -11.15 9.47
C ILE A 325 -8.76 -10.76 9.33
N GLU A 326 -9.28 -10.02 10.30
CA GLU A 326 -10.67 -9.54 10.29
C GLU A 326 -10.78 -8.11 9.74
N ILE A 327 -11.89 -7.80 9.07
CA ILE A 327 -12.12 -6.47 8.51
C ILE A 327 -12.99 -5.63 9.45
N PHE A 328 -12.48 -4.46 9.83
CA PHE A 328 -13.27 -3.40 10.44
C PHE A 328 -13.94 -2.59 9.32
N LYS A 329 -15.20 -2.90 9.03
CA LYS A 329 -16.03 -2.24 8.01
C LYS A 329 -16.41 -0.83 8.49
N ALA A 330 -15.58 0.15 8.14
CA ALA A 330 -15.75 1.55 8.50
C ALA A 330 -16.65 2.30 7.51
N ASP A 331 -17.16 3.46 7.91
CA ASP A 331 -17.85 4.40 7.04
C ASP A 331 -17.19 5.78 7.13
N HIS A 332 -17.63 6.73 6.30
CA HIS A 332 -17.27 8.13 6.39
C HIS A 332 -17.49 8.62 7.82
N THR A 333 -16.42 9.10 8.44
CA THR A 333 -16.47 9.72 9.76
C THR A 333 -16.53 11.24 9.66
N ALA A 334 -17.44 11.85 10.40
CA ALA A 334 -17.58 13.30 10.48
C ALA A 334 -17.88 13.73 11.90
N TYR A 335 -17.53 14.97 12.24
CA TYR A 335 -17.90 15.55 13.53
C TYR A 335 -19.39 15.90 13.54
N SER A 336 -20.14 15.29 14.45
CA SER A 336 -21.54 15.62 14.70
C SER A 336 -21.65 16.79 15.68
N ARG A 337 -22.36 17.84 15.27
CA ARG A 337 -22.70 18.99 16.12
C ARG A 337 -23.71 18.63 17.21
N LYS A 338 -24.63 17.70 16.91
CA LYS A 338 -25.65 17.23 17.86
C LYS A 338 -25.04 16.38 18.98
N LEU A 339 -24.12 15.49 18.62
CA LEU A 339 -23.49 14.55 19.55
C LEU A 339 -22.17 15.08 20.13
N ASN A 340 -21.67 16.20 19.59
CA ASN A 340 -20.43 16.86 19.98
C ASN A 340 -19.21 15.90 20.00
N LYS A 341 -19.12 15.05 18.97
CA LYS A 341 -18.03 14.07 18.77
C LYS A 341 -17.99 13.60 17.31
N VAL A 342 -16.89 12.99 16.91
CA VAL A 342 -16.82 12.27 15.63
C VAL A 342 -17.65 10.99 15.73
N VAL A 343 -18.39 10.69 14.67
CA VAL A 343 -19.17 9.45 14.50
C VAL A 343 -19.00 8.93 13.08
N MET A 344 -19.19 7.63 12.88
CA MET A 344 -19.45 7.11 11.53
C MET A 344 -20.85 7.53 11.09
N MET A 345 -20.99 8.03 9.86
CA MET A 345 -22.25 8.62 9.38
C MET A 345 -23.42 7.62 9.40
N CYS A 346 -23.17 6.33 9.14
CA CYS A 346 -24.17 5.27 9.26
C CYS A 346 -24.78 5.11 10.67
N GLU A 347 -24.08 5.58 11.72
CA GLU A 347 -24.53 5.50 13.13
C GLU A 347 -25.36 6.72 13.55
N ALA A 348 -25.52 7.69 12.66
CA ALA A 348 -26.27 8.92 12.86
C ALA A 348 -27.38 9.09 11.80
N PRO A 349 -28.29 8.10 11.62
CA PRO A 349 -29.31 8.13 10.57
C PRO A 349 -30.36 9.24 10.76
N ASP A 350 -30.44 9.83 11.95
CA ASP A 350 -31.32 10.95 12.31
C ASP A 350 -30.70 12.34 12.03
N HIS A 351 -29.47 12.38 11.51
CA HIS A 351 -28.77 13.63 11.19
C HIS A 351 -29.06 14.09 9.76
N THR A 352 -29.10 15.42 9.57
CA THR A 352 -29.02 16.04 8.25
C THR A 352 -27.59 16.47 7.95
N LYS A 353 -27.31 16.89 6.72
CA LYS A 353 -25.97 17.32 6.30
C LYS A 353 -25.43 18.49 7.15
N GLU A 354 -26.33 19.37 7.60
CA GLU A 354 -26.02 20.56 8.41
C GLU A 354 -25.59 20.21 9.84
N ASP A 355 -25.95 19.01 10.32
CA ASP A 355 -25.54 18.51 11.63
C ASP A 355 -24.07 18.08 11.66
N PHE A 356 -23.41 17.97 10.51
CA PHE A 356 -22.01 17.54 10.39
C PHE A 356 -21.06 18.68 10.04
N VAL A 357 -19.83 18.63 10.56
CA VAL A 357 -18.72 19.46 10.08
C VAL A 357 -18.01 18.72 8.95
N LEU A 358 -18.22 19.17 7.72
CA LEU A 358 -17.58 18.64 6.53
C LEU A 358 -16.77 19.75 5.86
N LEU A 359 -15.48 19.52 5.63
CA LEU A 359 -14.62 20.41 4.86
C LEU A 359 -14.04 19.66 3.67
N SER A 360 -14.17 20.24 2.47
CA SER A 360 -13.52 19.69 1.29
C SER A 360 -12.01 19.85 1.40
N GLY A 361 -11.24 18.92 0.82
CA GLY A 361 -9.77 19.01 0.81
C GLY A 361 -9.25 20.32 0.18
N THR A 362 -9.94 20.84 -0.84
CA THR A 362 -9.64 22.16 -1.42
C THR A 362 -9.78 23.27 -0.38
N ARG A 363 -10.87 23.28 0.38
CA ARG A 363 -11.10 24.29 1.40
C ARG A 363 -10.08 24.20 2.54
N VAL A 364 -9.73 22.99 2.97
CA VAL A 364 -8.70 22.76 4.00
C VAL A 364 -7.35 23.34 3.53
N ARG A 365 -6.93 23.05 2.29
CA ARG A 365 -5.68 23.58 1.74
C ARG A 365 -5.67 25.10 1.62
N GLU A 366 -6.77 25.71 1.18
CA GLU A 366 -6.92 27.18 1.12
C GLU A 366 -6.78 27.83 2.49
N MET A 367 -7.41 27.25 3.52
CA MET A 367 -7.31 27.76 4.89
C MET A 367 -5.87 27.68 5.37
N LEU A 368 -5.23 26.51 5.24
CA LEU A 368 -3.86 26.29 5.70
C LEU A 368 -2.84 27.18 4.98
N SER A 369 -2.99 27.40 3.67
CA SER A 369 -2.09 28.30 2.91
C SER A 369 -2.23 29.78 3.28
N GLN A 370 -3.39 30.18 3.81
CA GLN A 370 -3.63 31.51 4.36
C GLN A 370 -3.19 31.63 5.83
N GLY A 371 -2.65 30.57 6.44
CA GLY A 371 -2.33 30.55 7.87
C GLY A 371 -3.56 30.49 8.78
N ILE A 372 -4.69 30.02 8.25
CA ILE A 372 -5.93 29.85 8.99
C ILE A 372 -6.06 28.37 9.35
N ALA A 373 -6.02 28.06 10.64
CA ALA A 373 -6.25 26.70 11.10
C ALA A 373 -7.70 26.26 10.79
N PRO A 374 -7.92 25.03 10.30
CA PRO A 374 -9.24 24.41 10.31
C PRO A 374 -9.83 24.40 11.73
N PRO A 375 -11.16 24.35 11.86
CA PRO A 375 -11.81 24.26 13.16
C PRO A 375 -11.31 23.03 13.95
N PRO A 376 -11.28 23.10 15.30
CA PRO A 376 -10.81 21.98 16.14
C PRO A 376 -11.67 20.72 15.97
N GLU A 377 -12.92 20.86 15.54
CA GLU A 377 -13.82 19.78 15.14
C GLU A 377 -13.38 19.05 13.86
N PHE A 378 -12.35 19.55 13.17
CA PHE A 378 -11.79 18.96 11.96
C PHE A 378 -10.32 18.60 12.10
N SER A 379 -9.48 19.47 12.67
CA SER A 379 -8.04 19.22 12.79
C SER A 379 -7.52 19.60 14.17
N ARG A 380 -6.67 18.75 14.75
CA ARG A 380 -5.90 19.09 15.93
C ARG A 380 -5.01 20.33 15.64
N PRO A 381 -4.87 21.30 16.57
CA PRO A 381 -4.12 22.53 16.33
C PRO A 381 -2.65 22.30 15.95
N GLU A 382 -1.99 21.32 16.58
CA GLU A 382 -0.57 21.02 16.38
C GLU A 382 -0.33 20.35 15.02
N VAL A 383 -1.27 19.50 14.59
CA VAL A 383 -1.29 18.93 13.24
C VAL A 383 -1.51 20.04 12.21
N ALA A 384 -2.48 20.93 12.44
CA ALA A 384 -2.75 22.06 11.55
C ALA A 384 -1.54 22.98 11.45
N GLN A 385 -0.82 23.24 12.55
CA GLN A 385 0.37 24.08 12.56
C GLN A 385 1.47 23.54 11.63
N ILE A 386 1.79 22.24 11.72
CA ILE A 386 2.79 21.61 10.84
C ILE A 386 2.41 21.78 9.36
N LEU A 387 1.13 21.61 9.03
CA LEU A 387 0.65 21.77 7.66
C LEU A 387 0.66 23.25 7.22
N MET A 388 0.29 24.18 8.09
CA MET A 388 0.34 25.63 7.81
C MET A 388 1.76 26.08 7.53
N ASP A 389 2.73 25.69 8.37
CA ASP A 389 4.14 26.04 8.20
C ASP A 389 4.64 25.61 6.82
N TYR A 390 4.29 24.40 6.39
CA TYR A 390 4.59 23.93 5.04
C TYR A 390 3.93 24.80 3.95
N TYR A 391 2.61 25.03 3.99
CA TYR A 391 1.93 25.76 2.92
C TYR A 391 2.34 27.24 2.84
N GLN A 392 2.69 27.86 3.96
CA GLN A 392 3.16 29.24 3.99
C GLN A 392 4.55 29.40 3.37
N THR A 393 5.46 28.43 3.58
CA THR A 393 6.78 28.46 2.93
C THR A 393 6.65 28.39 1.41
N GLN A 394 5.76 27.55 0.88
CA GLN A 394 5.47 27.44 -0.56
C GLN A 394 4.97 28.75 -1.18
N THR A 395 4.10 29.48 -0.47
CA THR A 395 3.51 30.72 -0.97
C THR A 395 4.57 31.83 -1.05
N GLN A 396 5.49 31.88 -0.09
CA GLN A 396 6.62 32.83 -0.08
C GLN A 396 7.60 32.58 -1.22
N THR A 397 7.92 31.32 -1.54
CA THR A 397 8.82 30.98 -2.66
C THR A 397 8.21 31.39 -4.00
N GLN A 398 6.90 31.20 -4.18
CA GLN A 398 6.19 31.60 -5.41
C GLN A 398 6.12 33.12 -5.60
N THR A 399 6.06 33.90 -4.51
CA THR A 399 6.07 35.38 -4.59
C THR A 399 7.45 35.91 -4.97
N GLN A 400 8.54 35.26 -4.52
CA GLN A 400 9.91 35.67 -4.84
C GLN A 400 10.36 35.31 -6.26
N THR A 401 9.78 34.27 -6.89
CA THR A 401 10.07 33.92 -8.29
C THR A 401 9.28 34.75 -9.32
N ARG A 402 8.30 35.53 -8.88
CA ARG A 402 7.44 36.36 -9.76
C ARG A 402 7.70 37.87 -9.62
N GLY A 403 8.56 38.28 -8.71
CA GLY A 403 9.08 39.66 -8.59
C GLY A 403 10.48 39.73 -9.14
#